data_AF-A0A382UT96-F1
#
_entry.id   AF-A0A382UT96-F1
#
_cell.length_a   1.000
_cell.length_b   1.000
_cell.length_c   1.000
_cell.angle_alpha   90.00
_cell.angle_beta   90.00
_cell.angle_gamma   90.00
#
_symmetry.space_group_name_H-M   'P 1'
#
loop_
_entity.id
_entity.type
_entity.pdbx_description
1 polymer ?
#
loop_
_entity_poly.entity_id
_entity_poly.type
_entity_poly.pdbx_seq_one_letter_code
_entity_poly.pdbx_strand_id
1 'polypeptide(L)'
;MSKTKPFNRENFWKKIYSEMIYDEWLENFPLNLTNIWNESSAAELTPTNSKTKLKSAIVIGRGPSVKKKGHLELLAKSNFDGAIICCDGALINTLKAGVTPDKFPNFYVATIDPRQEIGEYYDDKIVDQYGDKIKGIFSTIVKPTTIEKARNA
;
A
#
# COMPACT_ATOMS: atom_id res chain seq x y z
N MET A 1 -35.19 -3.20 30.00
CA MET A 1 -34.45 -2.84 28.77
C MET A 1 -32.99 -2.60 29.13
N SER A 2 -32.09 -3.51 28.75
CA SER A 2 -30.64 -3.34 28.95
C SER A 2 -30.14 -2.30 27.94
N LYS A 3 -29.65 -1.14 28.42
CA LYS A 3 -28.97 -0.17 27.57
C LYS A 3 -27.63 -0.77 27.16
N THR A 4 -27.49 -1.12 25.88
CA THR A 4 -26.22 -1.56 25.30
C THR A 4 -25.14 -0.52 25.61
N LYS A 5 -24.01 -0.96 26.20
CA LYS A 5 -22.87 -0.06 26.45
C LYS A 5 -22.45 0.60 25.13
N PRO A 6 -22.17 1.91 25.13
CA PRO A 6 -21.71 2.60 23.92
C PRO A 6 -20.41 1.97 23.42
N PHE A 7 -20.31 1.76 22.11
CA PHE A 7 -19.12 1.22 21.46
C PHE A 7 -17.93 2.18 21.67
N ASN A 8 -16.94 1.74 22.44
CA ASN A 8 -15.69 2.48 22.60
C ASN A 8 -14.72 2.04 21.51
N ARG A 9 -14.50 2.92 20.52
CA ARG A 9 -13.59 2.68 19.39
C ARG A 9 -12.16 2.42 19.83
N GLU A 10 -11.66 3.16 20.81
CA GLU A 10 -10.29 3.03 21.28
C GLU A 10 -10.07 1.66 21.94
N ASN A 11 -10.98 1.23 22.81
CA ASN A 11 -10.91 -0.10 23.43
C ASN A 11 -11.03 -1.21 22.39
N PHE A 12 -11.89 -1.05 21.39
CA PHE A 12 -11.99 -2.00 20.29
C PHE A 12 -10.66 -2.13 19.54
N TRP A 13 -10.08 -1.01 19.09
CA TRP A 13 -8.80 -1.03 18.37
C TRP A 13 -7.64 -1.51 19.25
N LYS A 14 -7.61 -1.12 20.52
CA LYS A 14 -6.62 -1.62 21.48
C LYS A 14 -6.70 -3.14 21.58
N LYS A 15 -7.91 -3.70 21.68
CA LYS A 15 -8.11 -5.15 21.71
C LYS A 15 -7.57 -5.80 20.43
N ILE A 16 -7.92 -5.27 19.27
CA ILE A 16 -7.42 -5.77 17.98
C ILE A 16 -5.88 -5.76 17.95
N TYR A 17 -5.24 -4.61 18.21
CA TYR A 17 -3.79 -4.50 18.12
C TYR A 17 -3.06 -5.35 19.16
N SER A 18 -3.53 -5.34 20.41
CA SER A 18 -2.87 -6.06 21.50
C SER A 18 -3.11 -7.56 21.48
N GLU A 19 -4.29 -8.04 21.11
CA GLU A 19 -4.64 -9.46 21.21
C GLU A 19 -4.56 -10.20 19.88
N MET A 20 -4.69 -9.51 18.74
CA MET A 20 -4.76 -10.18 17.43
C MET A 20 -3.55 -9.94 16.54
N ILE A 21 -2.94 -8.76 16.60
CA ILE A 21 -1.89 -8.39 15.62
C ILE A 21 -0.50 -8.25 16.27
N TYR A 22 -0.41 -8.17 17.60
CA TYR A 22 0.85 -7.96 18.31
C TYR A 22 1.89 -9.04 18.00
N ASP A 23 1.49 -10.31 18.02
CA ASP A 23 2.39 -11.42 17.75
C ASP A 23 2.88 -11.40 16.29
N GLU A 24 2.00 -11.09 15.34
CA GLU A 24 2.39 -10.92 13.93
C GLU A 24 3.39 -9.77 13.75
N TRP A 25 3.28 -8.68 14.52
CA TRP A 25 4.24 -7.57 14.46
C TRP A 25 5.62 -8.03 14.94
N LEU A 26 5.64 -8.74 16.07
CA LEU A 26 6.87 -9.26 16.67
C LEU A 26 7.53 -10.35 15.82
N GLU A 27 6.75 -11.16 15.11
CA GLU A 27 7.26 -12.20 14.23
C GLU A 27 7.77 -11.63 12.89
N ASN A 28 7.02 -10.71 12.26
CA ASN A 28 7.40 -10.19 10.96
C ASN A 28 8.63 -9.27 11.01
N PHE A 29 8.81 -8.50 12.09
CA PHE A 29 9.96 -7.61 12.24
C PHE A 29 11.33 -8.30 12.09
N PRO A 30 11.65 -9.38 12.85
CA PRO A 30 12.91 -10.11 12.70
C PRO A 30 13.06 -10.76 11.33
N LEU A 31 11.96 -11.20 10.70
CA LEU A 31 11.99 -11.78 9.36
C LEU A 31 12.36 -10.74 8.28
N ASN A 32 12.05 -9.46 8.52
CA ASN A 32 12.36 -8.36 7.60
C ASN A 32 13.75 -7.74 7.82
N LEU A 33 14.53 -8.13 8.85
CA LEU A 33 15.79 -7.43 9.20
C LEU A 33 16.76 -7.34 8.01
N THR A 34 16.95 -8.43 7.26
CA THR A 34 17.84 -8.41 6.08
C THR A 34 17.41 -7.34 5.07
N ASN A 35 16.12 -7.17 4.84
CA ASN A 35 15.62 -6.16 3.92
C ASN A 35 15.74 -4.75 4.52
N ILE A 36 15.41 -4.59 5.80
CA ILE A 36 15.52 -3.31 6.52
C ILE A 36 16.95 -2.76 6.46
N TRP A 37 17.96 -3.62 6.55
CA TRP A 37 19.37 -3.21 6.49
C TRP A 37 19.87 -2.88 5.08
N ASN A 38 19.34 -3.54 4.04
CA ASN A 38 19.94 -3.53 2.71
C ASN A 38 19.12 -2.74 1.66
N GLU A 39 17.83 -2.53 1.87
CA GLU A 39 16.95 -1.83 0.91
C GLU A 39 16.97 -0.31 1.10
N SER A 40 16.55 0.43 0.06
CA SER A 40 16.38 1.88 0.12
C SER A 40 15.34 2.29 1.18
N SER A 41 15.63 3.36 1.90
CA SER A 41 14.67 3.95 2.84
C SER A 41 13.65 4.84 2.13
N ALA A 42 12.39 4.79 2.56
CA ALA A 42 11.36 5.75 2.12
C ALA A 42 11.74 7.22 2.41
N ALA A 43 12.68 7.46 3.33
CA ALA A 43 13.24 8.79 3.59
C ALA A 43 13.86 9.41 2.31
N GLU A 44 14.31 8.62 1.35
CA GLU A 44 14.85 9.12 0.07
C GLU A 44 13.81 9.87 -0.77
N LEU A 45 12.52 9.63 -0.53
CA LEU A 45 11.39 10.30 -1.20
C LEU A 45 11.01 11.61 -0.53
N THR A 46 11.63 11.99 0.59
CA THR A 46 11.33 13.25 1.28
C THR A 46 11.79 14.46 0.46
N PRO A 47 11.02 15.57 0.44
CA PRO A 47 11.38 16.77 -0.32
C PRO A 47 12.74 17.37 0.09
N THR A 48 13.10 17.23 1.37
CA THR A 48 14.36 17.71 1.96
C THR A 48 15.59 17.02 1.41
N ASN A 49 15.46 15.79 0.89
CA ASN A 49 16.60 15.02 0.40
C ASN A 49 16.97 15.35 -1.06
N SER A 50 16.25 16.26 -1.74
CA SER A 50 16.53 16.78 -3.12
C SER A 50 16.65 15.75 -4.25
N LYS A 51 16.57 14.45 -3.94
CA LYS A 51 16.68 13.34 -4.90
C LYS A 51 15.44 13.21 -5.79
N THR A 52 14.26 13.57 -5.28
CA THR A 52 13.01 13.51 -6.07
C THR A 52 12.68 14.86 -6.69
N LYS A 53 12.42 14.85 -8.01
CA LYS A 53 11.94 16.03 -8.77
C LYS A 53 10.41 16.07 -8.87
N LEU A 54 9.72 15.14 -8.21
CA LEU A 54 8.26 15.02 -8.29
C LEU A 54 7.62 16.19 -7.53
N LYS A 55 6.75 16.93 -8.23
CA LYS A 55 6.09 18.13 -7.68
C LYS A 55 4.73 17.85 -7.06
N SER A 56 4.13 16.71 -7.42
CA SER A 56 2.76 16.35 -7.04
C SER A 56 2.60 14.84 -6.98
N ALA A 57 1.60 14.41 -6.21
CA ALA A 57 1.22 13.01 -6.09
C ALA A 57 -0.31 12.88 -6.02
N ILE A 58 -0.84 11.80 -6.56
CA ILE A 58 -2.21 11.34 -6.37
C ILE A 58 -2.15 10.09 -5.50
N VAL A 59 -2.75 10.16 -4.31
CA VAL A 59 -2.84 9.04 -3.37
C VAL A 59 -4.22 8.41 -3.48
N ILE A 60 -4.26 7.11 -3.77
CA ILE A 60 -5.48 6.36 -4.09
C ILE A 60 -5.76 5.36 -2.97
N GLY A 61 -6.77 5.66 -2.16
CA GLY A 61 -7.34 4.72 -1.20
C GLY A 61 -8.43 3.84 -1.80
N ARG A 62 -8.89 2.82 -1.06
CA ARG A 62 -9.93 1.87 -1.49
C ARG A 62 -11.37 2.35 -1.21
N GLY A 63 -11.59 3.66 -1.13
CA GLY A 63 -12.91 4.22 -0.88
C GLY A 63 -13.88 3.93 -2.03
N PRO A 64 -15.18 3.66 -1.75
CA PRO A 64 -16.15 3.36 -2.80
C PRO A 64 -16.36 4.53 -3.78
N SER A 65 -16.01 5.76 -3.37
CA SER A 65 -16.05 6.96 -4.21
C SER A 65 -15.17 6.84 -5.45
N VAL A 66 -14.02 6.17 -5.36
CA VAL A 66 -13.07 6.00 -6.47
C VAL A 66 -13.77 5.36 -7.69
N LYS A 67 -14.53 4.29 -7.44
CA LYS A 67 -15.35 3.61 -8.46
C LYS A 67 -16.62 4.42 -8.80
N LYS A 68 -17.36 4.89 -7.79
CA LYS A 68 -18.65 5.57 -8.00
C LYS A 68 -18.55 6.87 -8.80
N LYS A 69 -17.39 7.51 -8.80
CA LYS A 69 -17.15 8.80 -9.47
C LYS A 69 -16.23 8.69 -10.68
N GLY A 70 -15.85 7.48 -11.09
CA GLY A 70 -15.03 7.25 -12.27
C GLY A 70 -13.65 7.92 -12.21
N HIS A 71 -13.06 8.04 -11.01
CA HIS A 71 -11.82 8.79 -10.83
C HIS A 71 -10.63 8.11 -11.54
N LEU A 72 -10.63 6.78 -11.59
CA LEU A 72 -9.53 6.03 -12.21
C LEU A 72 -9.57 6.16 -13.73
N GLU A 73 -10.76 6.18 -14.34
CA GLU A 73 -10.95 6.35 -15.78
C GLU A 73 -10.56 7.76 -16.21
N LEU A 74 -10.86 8.78 -15.39
CA LEU A 74 -10.40 10.15 -15.61
C LEU A 74 -8.87 10.23 -15.54
N LEU A 75 -8.28 9.63 -14.51
CA LEU A 75 -6.82 9.59 -14.34
C LEU A 75 -6.16 8.84 -15.50
N ALA A 76 -6.67 7.68 -15.89
CA ALA A 76 -6.17 6.87 -17.00
C ALA A 76 -6.23 7.59 -18.35
N LYS A 77 -7.08 8.62 -18.51
CA LYS A 77 -7.15 9.48 -19.71
C LYS A 77 -6.35 10.77 -19.59
N SER A 78 -5.86 11.10 -18.40
CA SER A 78 -5.09 12.32 -18.15
C SER A 78 -3.64 12.22 -18.67
N ASN A 79 -2.95 13.36 -18.67
CA ASN A 79 -1.51 13.49 -18.89
C ASN A 79 -0.79 13.85 -17.58
N PHE A 80 -1.30 13.39 -16.43
CA PHE A 80 -0.66 13.63 -15.14
C PHE A 80 0.74 13.00 -15.11
N ASP A 81 1.75 13.77 -14.68
CA ASP A 81 3.17 13.40 -14.70
C ASP A 81 3.79 13.23 -13.30
N GLY A 82 2.99 13.43 -12.25
CA GLY A 82 3.39 13.24 -10.86
C GLY A 82 3.39 11.77 -10.42
N ALA A 83 3.49 11.57 -9.11
CA ALA A 83 3.48 10.23 -8.52
C ALA A 83 2.06 9.66 -8.40
N ILE A 84 1.90 8.37 -8.70
CA ILE A 84 0.70 7.59 -8.35
C ILE A 84 1.05 6.71 -7.16
N ILE A 85 0.29 6.82 -6.06
CA ILE A 85 0.51 6.05 -4.84
C ILE A 85 -0.77 5.28 -4.50
N CYS A 86 -0.74 3.97 -4.67
CA CYS A 86 -1.83 3.09 -4.28
C CYS A 86 -1.69 2.67 -2.81
N CYS A 87 -2.74 2.82 -2.00
CA CYS A 87 -2.77 2.29 -0.64
C CYS A 87 -3.32 0.86 -0.65
N ASP A 88 -2.51 -0.12 -0.23
CA ASP A 88 -2.93 -1.51 -0.04
C ASP A 88 -3.79 -2.04 -1.22
N GLY A 89 -5.03 -2.44 -0.94
CA GLY A 89 -6.01 -2.99 -1.88
C GLY A 89 -6.57 -2.02 -2.93
N ALA A 90 -6.06 -0.80 -3.04
CA ALA A 90 -6.34 0.05 -4.18
C ALA A 90 -5.57 -0.38 -5.46
N LEU A 91 -4.45 -1.11 -5.30
CA LEU A 91 -3.53 -1.45 -6.39
C LEU A 91 -4.23 -2.15 -7.56
N ILE A 92 -4.85 -3.31 -7.32
CA ILE A 92 -5.46 -4.14 -8.37
C ILE A 92 -6.51 -3.35 -9.16
N ASN A 93 -7.40 -2.62 -8.48
CA ASN A 93 -8.43 -1.83 -9.15
C ASN A 93 -7.85 -0.68 -9.98
N THR A 94 -6.76 -0.07 -9.51
CA THR A 94 -6.06 1.02 -10.20
C THR A 94 -5.42 0.52 -11.49
N LEU A 95 -4.69 -0.60 -11.42
CA LEU A 95 -4.08 -1.24 -12.58
C LEU A 95 -5.14 -1.67 -13.60
N LYS A 96 -6.24 -2.31 -13.16
CA LYS A 96 -7.33 -2.77 -14.03
C LYS A 96 -8.06 -1.63 -14.75
N ALA A 97 -8.02 -0.42 -14.18
CA ALA A 97 -8.59 0.77 -14.79
C ALA A 97 -7.67 1.45 -15.82
N GLY A 98 -6.47 0.89 -16.07
CA GLY A 98 -5.50 1.44 -17.03
C GLY A 98 -4.58 2.52 -16.45
N VAL A 99 -4.58 2.71 -15.14
CA VAL A 99 -3.57 3.52 -14.44
C VAL A 99 -2.41 2.60 -14.10
N THR A 100 -1.47 2.46 -15.04
CA THR A 100 -0.38 1.47 -14.98
C THR A 100 0.99 2.14 -14.95
N PRO A 101 2.06 1.45 -14.49
CA PRO A 101 3.41 1.98 -14.52
C PRO A 101 3.94 2.33 -15.91
N ASP A 102 3.45 1.66 -16.96
CA ASP A 102 3.81 2.00 -18.35
C ASP A 102 3.38 3.41 -18.73
N LYS A 103 2.21 3.85 -18.24
CA LYS A 103 1.70 5.21 -18.46
C LYS A 103 2.20 6.20 -17.40
N PHE A 104 2.35 5.75 -16.16
CA PHE A 104 2.75 6.56 -15.01
C PHE A 104 4.00 5.97 -14.36
N PRO A 105 5.23 6.25 -14.86
CA PRO A 105 6.45 5.59 -14.38
C PRO A 105 6.80 5.82 -12.89
N ASN A 106 6.20 6.85 -12.29
CA ASN A 106 6.30 7.13 -10.86
C ASN A 106 5.16 6.44 -10.11
N PHE A 107 5.10 5.11 -10.25
CA PHE A 107 4.06 4.27 -9.68
C PHE A 107 4.54 3.60 -8.39
N TYR A 108 3.80 3.79 -7.32
CA TYR A 108 4.11 3.28 -6.00
C TYR A 108 2.93 2.54 -5.40
N VAL A 109 3.23 1.57 -4.55
CA VAL A 109 2.27 0.99 -3.62
C VAL A 109 2.79 1.15 -2.19
N ALA A 110 1.92 1.54 -1.27
CA ALA A 110 2.24 1.68 0.13
C ALA A 110 1.40 0.71 0.96
N THR A 111 2.09 -0.10 1.79
CA THR A 111 1.45 -1.01 2.75
C THR A 111 2.08 -0.90 4.12
N ILE A 112 1.23 -0.73 5.11
CA ILE A 112 1.64 -0.56 6.52
C ILE A 112 1.14 -1.69 7.42
N ASP A 113 0.05 -2.33 7.02
CA ASP A 113 -0.68 -3.29 7.83
C ASP A 113 0.00 -4.67 7.72
N PRO A 114 0.31 -5.32 8.84
CA PRO A 114 1.04 -6.58 8.84
C PRO A 114 0.15 -7.82 8.72
N ARG A 115 -1.17 -7.63 8.75
CA ARG A 115 -2.13 -8.73 8.68
C ARG A 115 -1.95 -9.58 7.44
N GLN A 116 -2.15 -10.88 7.60
CA GLN A 116 -2.02 -11.84 6.52
C GLN A 116 -2.97 -11.55 5.34
N GLU A 117 -4.18 -11.04 5.59
CA GLU A 117 -5.17 -10.76 4.53
C GLU A 117 -4.69 -9.70 3.52
N ILE A 118 -3.67 -8.91 3.87
CA ILE A 118 -3.10 -7.93 2.96
C ILE A 118 -2.48 -8.58 1.72
N GLY A 119 -2.04 -9.84 1.82
CA GLY A 119 -1.55 -10.62 0.68
C GLY A 119 -2.55 -10.73 -0.47
N GLU A 120 -3.86 -10.74 -0.17
CA GLU A 120 -4.93 -10.80 -1.18
C GLU A 120 -4.96 -9.56 -2.09
N TYR A 121 -4.39 -8.44 -1.64
CA TYR A 121 -4.33 -7.19 -2.42
C TYR A 121 -3.25 -7.18 -3.48
N TYR A 122 -2.40 -8.21 -3.48
CA TYR A 122 -1.31 -8.42 -4.43
C TYR A 122 -1.52 -9.70 -5.26
N ASP A 123 -2.52 -10.52 -4.92
CA ASP A 123 -2.76 -11.81 -5.57
C ASP A 123 -3.65 -11.67 -6.82
N ASP A 124 -3.10 -11.05 -7.86
CA ASP A 124 -3.76 -10.91 -9.16
C ASP A 124 -2.72 -10.88 -10.29
N LYS A 125 -3.01 -11.54 -11.41
CA LYS A 125 -2.11 -11.60 -12.57
C LYS A 125 -1.71 -10.22 -13.11
N ILE A 126 -2.55 -9.20 -12.91
CA ILE A 126 -2.20 -7.84 -13.32
C ILE A 126 -1.07 -7.24 -12.49
N VAL A 127 -0.92 -7.67 -11.23
CA VAL A 127 0.20 -7.27 -10.39
C VAL A 127 1.47 -7.94 -10.90
N ASP A 128 1.41 -9.24 -11.19
CA ASP A 128 2.54 -9.99 -11.79
C ASP A 128 2.98 -9.39 -13.14
N GLN A 129 2.05 -8.82 -13.91
CA GLN A 129 2.34 -8.22 -15.22
C GLN A 129 3.17 -6.92 -15.12
N TYR A 130 2.97 -6.12 -14.08
CA TYR A 130 3.53 -4.76 -13.97
C TYR A 130 4.56 -4.59 -12.88
N GLY A 131 4.75 -5.64 -12.12
CA GLY A 131 5.45 -5.60 -10.87
C GLY A 131 6.82 -4.95 -10.89
N ASP A 132 7.59 -5.23 -11.94
CA ASP A 132 8.99 -4.87 -12.10
C ASP A 132 9.15 -3.34 -12.20
N LYS A 133 8.02 -2.67 -12.43
CA LYS A 133 7.85 -1.23 -12.55
C LYS A 133 7.10 -0.62 -11.36
N ILE A 134 6.55 -1.42 -10.44
CA ILE A 134 5.86 -0.97 -9.23
C ILE A 134 6.90 -0.78 -8.11
N LYS A 135 6.94 0.41 -7.52
CA LYS A 135 7.83 0.72 -6.39
C LYS A 135 7.11 0.48 -5.07
N GLY A 136 7.55 -0.52 -4.32
CA GLY A 136 7.01 -0.86 -3.01
C GLY A 136 7.50 0.07 -1.89
N ILE A 137 6.58 0.52 -1.02
CA ILE A 137 6.87 1.20 0.24
C ILE A 137 6.18 0.41 1.35
N PHE A 138 6.97 -0.32 2.13
CA PHE A 138 6.45 -1.26 3.12
C PHE A 138 6.90 -0.87 4.53
N SER A 139 6.00 -1.01 5.51
CA SER A 139 6.42 -0.93 6.90
C SER A 139 7.34 -2.11 7.24
N THR A 140 8.15 -1.95 8.28
CA THR A 140 9.11 -2.97 8.73
C THR A 140 8.47 -4.24 9.31
N ILE A 141 7.14 -4.22 9.48
CA ILE A 141 6.35 -5.28 10.09
C ILE A 141 5.44 -5.99 9.09
N VAL A 142 5.40 -5.57 7.82
CA VAL A 142 4.59 -6.26 6.80
C VAL A 142 5.08 -7.70 6.66
N LYS A 143 4.15 -8.65 6.52
CA LYS A 143 4.49 -10.05 6.33
C LYS A 143 5.44 -10.24 5.13
N PRO A 144 6.59 -10.91 5.28
CA PRO A 144 7.58 -11.07 4.20
C PRO A 144 7.00 -11.66 2.91
N THR A 145 6.09 -12.64 3.02
CA THR A 145 5.46 -13.27 1.84
C THR A 145 4.57 -12.32 1.04
N THR A 146 4.00 -11.30 1.68
CA THR A 146 3.18 -10.27 1.03
C THR A 146 4.06 -9.36 0.17
N ILE A 147 5.21 -8.96 0.72
CA ILE A 147 6.15 -8.08 0.04
C ILE A 147 7.02 -8.82 -0.98
N GLU A 148 7.29 -10.11 -0.80
CA GLU A 148 8.01 -10.92 -1.81
C GLU A 148 7.30 -10.94 -3.15
N LYS A 149 5.97 -11.10 -3.16
CA LYS A 149 5.19 -10.95 -4.37
C LYS A 149 5.39 -9.56 -4.95
N ALA A 150 5.23 -8.50 -4.17
CA ALA A 150 5.41 -7.12 -4.64
C ALA A 150 6.87 -6.74 -4.97
N ARG A 151 7.87 -7.53 -4.58
CA ARG A 151 9.31 -7.34 -4.85
C ARG A 151 9.79 -8.07 -6.11
N ASN A 152 9.22 -9.25 -6.35
CA ASN A 152 9.49 -10.08 -7.52
C ASN A 152 8.54 -9.78 -8.68
N ALA A 153 7.44 -9.09 -8.36
CA ALA A 153 6.64 -8.42 -9.34
C ALA A 153 7.63 -7.61 -10.18
#